data_AF-A0A5C7X2K1-F1
#
_entry.id   AF-A0A5C7X2K1-F1
#
_cell.length_a   1.000
_cell.length_b   1.000
_cell.length_c   1.000
_cell.angle_alpha   90.00
_cell.angle_beta   90.00
_cell.angle_gamma   90.00
#
_symmetry.space_group_name_H-M   'P 1'
#
loop_
_entity.id
_entity.type
_entity.pdbx_description
1 polymer ?
#
loop_
_entity_poly.entity_id
_entity_poly.type
_entity_poly.pdbx_seq_one_letter_code
_entity_poly.pdbx_strand_id
1 'polypeptide(L)'
;MNYLMKKITLVALLATSVSMAMPAQAAIQSLQFAGQVESGYYNGTSYQGQFSFDDAGLLAAGTELINLSSLNFNFGGSLFNLGTPALADATAVFQDGVFTGLEWSVDSNSPAIGFSLIAGYADTSDAFFAYDTALGLSGTGSLAYAAAVPEPTQSGLILAGLGLIGWIAARRQS
;
A
#
# COMPACT_ATOMS: atom_id res chain seq x y z
N MET A 1 3.52 -69.28 -28.12
CA MET A 1 2.23 -68.66 -27.75
C MET A 1 2.52 -67.75 -26.55
N ASN A 2 3.03 -66.53 -26.77
CA ASN A 2 2.24 -65.30 -27.03
C ASN A 2 1.35 -65.01 -25.81
N TYR A 3 1.46 -63.96 -24.98
CA TYR A 3 1.88 -62.55 -25.14
C TYR A 3 2.27 -62.02 -23.74
N LEU A 4 3.40 -61.32 -23.59
CA LEU A 4 3.46 -59.86 -23.43
C LEU A 4 2.78 -59.28 -22.16
N MET A 5 3.37 -59.47 -20.98
CA MET A 5 3.06 -58.62 -19.81
C MET A 5 3.87 -57.32 -19.93
N LYS A 6 3.21 -56.29 -20.48
CA LYS A 6 3.73 -54.92 -20.58
C LYS A 6 4.04 -54.39 -19.18
N LYS A 7 5.31 -54.09 -18.93
CA LYS A 7 5.74 -53.22 -17.83
C LYS A 7 5.08 -51.86 -18.04
N ILE A 8 4.12 -51.50 -17.19
CA ILE A 8 3.55 -50.15 -17.18
C ILE A 8 4.53 -49.30 -16.39
N THR A 9 5.47 -48.69 -17.12
CA THR A 9 6.37 -47.66 -16.60
C THR A 9 5.53 -46.44 -16.26
N LEU A 10 5.40 -46.15 -14.97
CA LEU A 10 4.79 -44.92 -14.46
C LEU A 10 5.72 -43.75 -14.82
N VAL A 11 5.38 -42.98 -15.84
CA VAL A 11 6.10 -41.75 -16.19
C VAL A 11 5.66 -40.67 -15.21
N ALA A 12 6.43 -40.49 -14.15
CA ALA A 12 6.36 -39.30 -13.30
C ALA A 12 6.85 -38.11 -14.15
N LEU A 13 5.91 -37.29 -14.63
CA LEU A 13 6.23 -36.01 -15.25
C LEU A 13 6.65 -35.05 -14.13
N LEU A 14 7.94 -35.06 -13.82
CA LEU A 14 8.58 -34.08 -12.94
C LEU A 14 8.56 -32.73 -13.67
N ALA A 15 7.50 -31.96 -13.47
CA ALA A 15 7.41 -30.59 -13.96
C ALA A 15 8.31 -29.69 -13.11
N THR A 16 9.62 -29.74 -13.36
CA THR A 16 10.56 -28.67 -12.99
C THR A 16 10.19 -27.44 -13.81
N SER A 17 9.34 -26.58 -13.25
CA SER A 17 9.18 -25.21 -13.74
C SER A 17 9.99 -24.30 -12.83
N VAL A 18 11.10 -23.86 -13.41
CA VAL A 18 11.94 -22.72 -13.06
C VAL A 18 11.16 -21.68 -12.26
N SER A 19 11.50 -21.54 -10.98
CA SER A 19 11.21 -20.32 -10.23
C SER A 19 12.00 -19.20 -10.90
N MET A 20 11.32 -18.49 -11.79
CA MET A 20 11.82 -17.25 -12.35
C MET A 20 11.92 -16.27 -11.18
N ALA A 21 13.11 -16.18 -10.58
CA ALA A 21 13.47 -15.05 -9.75
C ALA A 21 13.43 -13.84 -10.68
N MET A 22 12.27 -13.19 -10.75
CA MET A 22 12.19 -11.89 -11.39
C MET A 22 13.13 -10.96 -10.62
N PRO A 23 13.94 -10.14 -11.32
CA PRO A 23 14.67 -9.07 -10.63
C PRO A 23 13.63 -8.24 -9.85
N ALA A 24 13.98 -7.82 -8.64
CA ALA A 24 13.20 -6.85 -7.89
C ALA A 24 13.10 -5.59 -8.75
N GLN A 25 12.02 -5.51 -9.53
CA GLN A 25 11.73 -4.38 -10.37
C GLN A 25 11.22 -3.31 -9.41
N ALA A 26 11.81 -2.11 -9.49
CA ALA A 26 11.26 -0.84 -9.01
C ALA A 26 9.74 -0.93 -8.98
N ALA A 27 9.18 -1.08 -7.79
CA ALA A 27 7.77 -1.36 -7.63
C ALA A 27 7.14 -0.08 -7.09
N ILE A 28 6.17 0.44 -7.85
CA ILE A 28 5.33 1.51 -7.34
C ILE A 28 4.49 0.90 -6.21
N GLN A 29 4.88 1.20 -4.99
CA GLN A 29 4.15 0.80 -3.80
C GLN A 29 2.98 1.75 -3.62
N SER A 30 1.81 1.20 -3.32
CA SER A 30 0.60 1.98 -3.02
C SER A 30 0.10 1.58 -1.63
N LEU A 31 -0.05 2.55 -0.75
CA LEU A 31 -0.55 2.35 0.60
C LEU A 31 -1.73 3.26 0.87
N GLN A 32 -2.56 2.83 1.81
CA GLN A 32 -3.63 3.62 2.40
C GLN A 32 -3.27 3.88 3.85
N PHE A 33 -3.70 5.02 4.35
CA PHE A 33 -3.66 5.32 5.77
C PHE A 33 -5.03 5.79 6.23
N ALA A 34 -5.35 5.49 7.49
CA ALA A 34 -6.58 5.90 8.11
C ALA A 34 -6.37 6.08 9.61
N GLY A 35 -7.29 6.82 10.22
CA GLY A 35 -7.22 7.11 11.64
C GLY A 35 -8.52 7.66 12.18
N GLN A 36 -8.53 7.83 13.50
CA GLN A 36 -9.59 8.52 14.22
C GLN A 36 -8.98 9.71 14.95
N VAL A 37 -9.67 10.84 14.93
CA VAL A 37 -9.34 11.96 15.80
C VAL A 37 -9.82 11.63 17.21
N GLU A 38 -8.90 11.71 18.16
CA GLU A 38 -9.12 11.29 19.55
C GLU A 38 -9.21 12.49 20.51
N SER A 39 -8.83 13.68 20.04
CA SER A 39 -8.89 14.91 20.82
C SER A 39 -9.17 16.16 19.98
N GLY A 40 -9.54 17.26 20.64
CA GLY A 40 -9.80 18.55 20.01
C GLY A 40 -11.18 18.70 19.37
N TYR A 41 -11.33 19.70 18.51
CA TYR A 41 -12.60 20.08 17.88
C TYR A 41 -13.22 18.99 16.98
N TYR A 42 -12.39 18.22 16.27
CA TYR A 42 -12.83 17.13 15.40
C TYR A 42 -12.86 15.75 16.09
N ASN A 43 -12.85 15.70 17.44
CA ASN A 43 -12.85 14.43 18.18
C ASN A 43 -14.01 13.51 17.77
N GLY A 44 -13.70 12.22 17.56
CA GLY A 44 -14.64 11.18 17.14
C GLY A 44 -14.87 11.12 15.63
N THR A 45 -14.19 11.95 14.84
CA THR A 45 -14.22 11.87 13.38
C THR A 45 -13.13 10.96 12.83
N SER A 46 -13.46 10.27 11.74
CA SER A 46 -12.52 9.44 10.99
C SER A 46 -11.90 10.20 9.84
N TYR A 47 -10.68 9.85 9.48
CA TYR A 47 -10.04 10.35 8.27
C TYR A 47 -9.30 9.23 7.54
N GLN A 48 -9.03 9.46 6.25
CA GLN A 48 -8.37 8.49 5.39
C GLN A 48 -7.63 9.18 4.25
N GLY A 49 -6.58 8.52 3.78
CA GLY A 49 -5.82 8.93 2.62
C GLY A 49 -5.11 7.75 1.97
N GLN A 50 -4.49 8.04 0.85
CA GLN A 50 -3.75 7.07 0.05
C GLN A 50 -2.57 7.77 -0.60
N PHE A 51 -1.48 7.02 -0.75
CA PHE A 51 -0.27 7.51 -1.39
C PHE A 51 0.45 6.40 -2.11
N SER A 52 1.36 6.79 -2.99
CA SER A 52 2.28 5.87 -3.63
C SER A 52 3.67 6.46 -3.74
N PHE A 53 4.67 5.59 -3.80
CA PHE A 53 6.07 5.95 -4.00
C PHE A 53 6.78 4.84 -4.81
N ASP A 54 7.93 5.18 -5.37
CA ASP A 54 8.82 4.22 -6.04
C ASP A 54 9.91 3.76 -5.08
N ASP A 55 10.01 2.46 -4.83
CA ASP A 55 10.99 1.86 -3.91
C ASP A 55 12.33 1.51 -4.57
N ALA A 56 12.51 1.84 -5.86
CA ALA A 56 13.71 1.52 -6.65
C ALA A 56 15.05 1.93 -6.00
N GLY A 57 15.02 2.96 -5.15
CA GLY A 57 16.20 3.57 -4.53
C GLY A 57 16.47 3.14 -3.09
N LEU A 58 15.65 2.26 -2.51
CA LEU A 58 15.78 1.91 -1.09
C LEU A 58 17.03 1.05 -0.84
N LEU A 59 17.90 1.52 0.04
CA LEU A 59 19.14 0.84 0.43
C LEU A 59 18.94 -0.11 1.61
N ALA A 60 17.80 0.00 2.30
CA ALA A 60 17.45 -0.73 3.51
C ALA A 60 18.46 -0.54 4.65
N ALA A 61 19.01 0.69 4.78
CA ALA A 61 20.04 0.99 5.76
C ALA A 61 19.92 2.42 6.29
N GLY A 62 19.83 2.58 7.61
CA GLY A 62 19.64 3.87 8.26
C GLY A 62 18.25 4.47 7.97
N THR A 63 18.12 5.78 8.16
CA THR A 63 16.89 6.51 7.87
C THR A 63 16.87 6.94 6.40
N GLU A 64 15.83 6.55 5.68
CA GLU A 64 15.65 6.86 4.27
C GLU A 64 14.31 7.57 4.06
N LEU A 65 14.32 8.66 3.29
CA LEU A 65 13.18 9.50 2.99
C LEU A 65 12.88 9.40 1.49
N ILE A 66 11.74 8.82 1.14
CA ILE A 66 11.33 8.62 -0.25
C ILE A 66 10.19 9.59 -0.59
N ASN A 67 10.40 10.43 -1.59
CA ASN A 67 9.36 11.31 -2.11
C ASN A 67 8.21 10.51 -2.70
N LEU A 68 6.99 11.00 -2.49
CA LEU A 68 5.79 10.34 -3.00
C LEU A 68 5.55 10.67 -4.47
N SER A 69 5.06 9.67 -5.20
CA SER A 69 4.58 9.79 -6.57
C SER A 69 3.14 10.32 -6.63
N SER A 70 2.32 9.98 -5.64
CA SER A 70 0.96 10.49 -5.49
C SER A 70 0.55 10.54 -4.02
N LEU A 71 -0.37 11.46 -3.70
CA LEU A 71 -0.94 11.62 -2.36
C LEU A 71 -2.33 12.23 -2.48
N ASN A 72 -3.31 11.61 -1.82
CA ASN A 72 -4.63 12.18 -1.59
C ASN A 72 -5.03 11.92 -0.15
N PHE A 73 -5.40 12.97 0.57
CA PHE A 73 -5.79 12.90 1.97
C PHE A 73 -7.03 13.76 2.20
N ASN A 74 -8.08 13.20 2.79
CA ASN A 74 -9.28 13.95 3.13
C ASN A 74 -9.37 14.15 4.63
N PHE A 75 -9.42 15.42 5.05
CA PHE A 75 -9.56 15.79 6.45
C PHE A 75 -10.33 17.10 6.60
N GLY A 76 -11.24 17.17 7.58
CA GLY A 76 -12.04 18.37 7.83
C GLY A 76 -12.88 18.84 6.64
N GLY A 77 -13.24 17.94 5.72
CA GLY A 77 -13.94 18.26 4.47
C GLY A 77 -13.07 18.85 3.37
N SER A 78 -11.76 18.92 3.56
CA SER A 78 -10.78 19.41 2.57
C SER A 78 -9.97 18.25 1.99
N LEU A 79 -9.67 18.34 0.69
CA LEU A 79 -8.75 17.42 0.00
C LEU A 79 -7.36 18.04 -0.04
N PHE A 80 -6.38 17.28 0.45
CA PHE A 80 -4.97 17.61 0.44
C PHE A 80 -4.23 16.65 -0.49
N ASN A 81 -3.29 17.16 -1.28
CA ASN A 81 -2.48 16.38 -2.22
C ASN A 81 -1.08 16.99 -2.37
N LEU A 82 -0.25 16.43 -3.27
CA LEU A 82 1.12 16.93 -3.50
C LEU A 82 1.19 18.38 -4.02
N GLY A 83 0.09 18.92 -4.54
CA GLY A 83 0.00 20.33 -4.93
C GLY A 83 -0.39 21.26 -3.77
N THR A 84 -0.72 20.72 -2.59
CA THR A 84 -1.04 21.54 -1.42
C THR A 84 0.25 22.15 -0.85
N PRO A 85 0.31 23.48 -0.64
CA PRO A 85 1.44 24.11 0.04
C PRO A 85 1.69 23.45 1.40
N ALA A 86 2.93 23.04 1.63
CA ALA A 86 3.36 22.32 2.82
C ALA A 86 4.65 22.91 3.36
N LEU A 87 4.96 22.64 4.63
CA LEU A 87 6.20 23.07 5.27
C LEU A 87 7.43 22.32 4.72
N ALA A 88 7.21 21.09 4.24
CA ALA A 88 8.18 20.24 3.57
C ALA A 88 7.46 19.29 2.60
N ASP A 89 8.22 18.71 1.66
CA ASP A 89 7.72 17.68 0.76
C ASP A 89 7.24 16.45 1.56
N ALA A 90 6.15 15.83 1.09
CA ALA A 90 5.64 14.62 1.72
C ALA A 90 6.56 13.42 1.40
N THR A 91 6.96 12.67 2.43
CA THR A 91 7.91 11.56 2.29
C THR A 91 7.48 10.31 3.03
N ALA A 92 7.60 9.15 2.38
CA ALA A 92 7.57 7.87 3.06
C ALA A 92 8.91 7.64 3.78
N VAL A 93 8.83 7.36 5.08
CA VAL A 93 10.00 7.19 5.95
C VAL A 93 10.27 5.71 6.15
N PHE A 94 11.54 5.34 6.01
CA PHE A 94 12.04 4.00 6.28
C PHE A 94 13.18 4.05 7.28
N GLN A 95 13.22 3.06 8.17
CA GLN A 95 14.32 2.83 9.10
C GLN A 95 14.85 1.42 8.88
N ASP A 96 16.09 1.30 8.40
CA ASP A 96 16.74 0.02 8.08
C ASP A 96 15.86 -0.88 7.18
N GLY A 97 15.19 -0.25 6.19
CA GLY A 97 14.29 -0.91 5.24
C GLY A 97 12.87 -1.17 5.77
N VAL A 98 12.58 -0.85 7.03
CA VAL A 98 11.24 -0.96 7.62
C VAL A 98 10.50 0.36 7.41
N PHE A 99 9.31 0.29 6.81
CA PHE A 99 8.44 1.46 6.68
C PHE A 99 7.95 1.90 8.07
N THR A 100 8.22 3.15 8.44
CA THR A 100 7.84 3.71 9.75
C THR A 100 6.68 4.70 9.67
N GLY A 101 6.36 5.20 8.48
CA GLY A 101 5.18 6.03 8.26
C GLY A 101 5.37 7.08 7.17
N LEU A 102 4.41 7.98 7.10
CA LEU A 102 4.42 9.15 6.23
C LEU A 102 4.74 10.38 7.07
N GLU A 103 5.75 11.14 6.66
CA GLU A 103 6.01 12.48 7.17
C GLU A 103 5.46 13.52 6.22
N TRP A 104 4.53 14.34 6.71
CA TRP A 104 4.00 15.46 5.96
C TRP A 104 3.33 16.47 6.88
N SER A 105 3.70 17.75 6.75
CA SER A 105 3.14 18.84 7.55
C SER A 105 2.64 19.97 6.66
N VAL A 106 1.38 20.34 6.86
CA VAL A 106 0.71 21.46 6.18
C VAL A 106 0.36 22.50 7.24
N ASP A 107 0.64 23.78 6.97
CA ASP A 107 0.29 24.86 7.88
C ASP A 107 -1.21 25.21 7.83
N SER A 108 -1.71 25.91 8.85
CA SER A 108 -3.11 26.31 8.95
C SER A 108 -3.40 27.68 8.29
N ASN A 109 -2.45 28.22 7.51
CA ASN A 109 -2.60 29.54 6.89
C ASN A 109 -3.44 29.47 5.62
N SER A 110 -3.26 28.43 4.80
CA SER A 110 -4.07 28.18 3.61
C SER A 110 -3.88 26.75 3.09
N PRO A 111 -4.78 25.80 3.39
CA PRO A 111 -6.15 25.95 3.91
C PRO A 111 -6.23 26.27 5.42
N ALA A 112 -7.43 26.62 5.92
CA ALA A 112 -7.66 27.00 7.33
C ALA A 112 -7.49 25.85 8.35
N ILE A 113 -6.99 24.71 7.91
CA ILE A 113 -6.70 23.51 8.69
C ILE A 113 -5.28 23.08 8.34
N GLY A 114 -4.40 23.10 9.32
CA GLY A 114 -3.05 22.55 9.25
C GLY A 114 -3.00 21.19 9.94
N PHE A 115 -2.05 20.37 9.54
CA PHE A 115 -1.83 19.08 10.19
C PHE A 115 -0.40 18.62 10.06
N SER A 116 -0.08 17.57 10.80
CA SER A 116 1.12 16.78 10.64
C SER A 116 0.77 15.30 10.72
N LEU A 117 1.29 14.55 9.75
CA LEU A 117 1.44 13.11 9.82
C LEU A 117 2.88 12.86 10.24
N ILE A 118 3.06 12.16 11.36
CA ILE A 118 4.38 11.90 11.94
C ILE A 118 4.63 10.40 11.87
N ALA A 119 5.75 10.02 11.25
CA ALA A 119 6.20 8.64 11.21
C ALA A 119 6.62 8.15 12.60
N GLY A 120 6.50 6.85 12.84
CA GLY A 120 7.02 6.24 14.05
C GLY A 120 8.55 6.13 14.03
N TYR A 121 9.12 5.72 15.17
CA TYR A 121 10.57 5.66 15.32
C TYR A 121 11.19 4.42 14.66
N ALA A 122 10.64 3.22 14.94
CA ALA A 122 11.16 1.95 14.43
C ALA A 122 10.19 1.23 13.49
N ASP A 123 8.90 1.48 13.66
CA ASP A 123 7.81 0.95 12.86
C ASP A 123 6.63 1.93 12.91
N THR A 124 5.48 1.54 12.36
CA THR A 124 4.29 2.40 12.30
C THR A 124 3.47 2.46 13.60
N SER A 125 3.84 1.73 14.67
CA SER A 125 3.00 1.61 15.88
C SER A 125 2.91 2.90 16.69
N ASP A 126 3.97 3.71 16.65
CA ASP A 126 4.05 5.01 17.31
C ASP A 126 3.76 6.19 16.36
N ALA A 127 3.38 5.90 15.10
CA ALA A 127 2.99 6.93 14.15
C ALA A 127 1.69 7.61 14.61
N PHE A 128 1.61 8.92 14.46
CA PHE A 128 0.45 9.68 14.93
C PHE A 128 0.11 10.86 14.03
N PHE A 129 -1.09 11.38 14.25
CA PHE A 129 -1.63 12.53 13.56
C PHE A 129 -1.88 13.66 14.55
N ALA A 130 -1.56 14.87 14.15
CA ALA A 130 -1.92 16.08 14.87
C ALA A 130 -2.49 17.11 13.88
N TYR A 131 -3.43 17.92 14.33
CA TYR A 131 -3.96 19.03 13.55
C TYR A 131 -4.09 20.28 14.37
N ASP A 132 -4.13 21.40 13.67
CA ASP A 132 -4.51 22.69 14.19
C ASP A 132 -5.37 23.43 13.16
N THR A 133 -6.14 24.40 13.59
CA THR A 133 -6.95 25.25 12.72
C THR A 133 -6.48 26.68 12.85
N ALA A 134 -6.85 27.55 11.90
CA ALA A 134 -6.59 28.98 12.01
C ALA A 134 -7.19 29.63 13.28
N LEU A 135 -8.10 28.94 13.98
CA LEU A 135 -8.73 29.36 15.23
C LEU A 135 -8.02 28.81 16.48
N GLY A 136 -6.92 28.08 16.34
CA GLY A 136 -6.20 27.43 17.45
C GLY A 136 -6.94 26.23 18.04
N LEU A 137 -7.89 25.66 17.29
CA LEU A 137 -8.60 24.45 17.69
C LEU A 137 -7.78 23.23 17.25
N SER A 138 -6.86 22.81 18.11
CA SER A 138 -5.95 21.71 17.84
C SER A 138 -6.43 20.37 18.41
N GLY A 139 -5.91 19.28 17.86
CA GLY A 139 -6.13 17.94 18.40
C GLY A 139 -5.19 16.91 17.79
N THR A 140 -5.37 15.67 18.21
CA THR A 140 -4.53 14.52 17.85
C THR A 140 -5.38 13.31 17.49
N GLY A 141 -4.77 12.34 16.82
CA GLY A 141 -5.41 11.08 16.47
C GLY A 141 -4.42 9.96 16.20
N SER A 142 -4.93 8.74 16.17
CA SER A 142 -4.21 7.54 15.75
C SER A 142 -3.97 7.55 14.26
N LEU A 143 -2.86 6.98 13.80
CA LEU A 143 -2.51 6.86 12.39
C LEU A 143 -2.09 5.42 12.09
N ALA A 144 -2.84 4.75 11.22
CA ALA A 144 -2.58 3.37 10.84
C ALA A 144 -2.43 3.24 9.32
N TYR A 145 -1.61 2.29 8.89
CA TYR A 145 -1.30 2.05 7.48
C TYR A 145 -1.75 0.65 7.05
N ALA A 146 -2.18 0.54 5.80
CA ALA A 146 -2.51 -0.71 5.16
C ALA A 146 -2.02 -0.70 3.71
N ALA A 147 -1.64 -1.87 3.19
CA ALA A 147 -1.38 -2.00 1.76
C ALA A 147 -2.64 -1.62 0.98
N ALA A 148 -2.49 -0.82 -0.08
CA ALA A 148 -3.61 -0.58 -0.98
C ALA A 148 -3.95 -1.92 -1.65
N VAL A 149 -5.17 -2.40 -1.46
CA VAL A 149 -5.64 -3.64 -2.08
C VAL A 149 -5.51 -3.48 -3.60
N PRO A 150 -4.65 -4.26 -4.28
CA PRO A 150 -4.56 -4.18 -5.73
C PRO A 150 -5.92 -4.57 -6.30
N GLU A 151 -6.47 -3.75 -7.19
CA GLU A 151 -7.63 -4.17 -7.97
C GLU A 151 -7.27 -5.49 -8.68
N PRO A 152 -8.18 -6.48 -8.74
CA PRO A 152 -7.91 -7.72 -9.44
C PRO A 152 -7.54 -7.36 -10.88
N THR A 153 -6.27 -7.57 -11.22
CA THR A 153 -5.77 -7.28 -12.56
C THR A 153 -6.66 -7.99 -13.58
N GLN A 154 -6.97 -7.34 -14.69
CA GLN A 154 -7.80 -7.93 -15.75
C GLN A 154 -7.31 -9.32 -16.15
N SER A 155 -5.99 -9.56 -16.06
CA SER A 155 -5.36 -10.87 -16.25
C SER A 155 -5.85 -11.96 -15.28
N GLY A 156 -6.06 -11.64 -14.01
CA GLY A 156 -6.64 -12.56 -13.02
C GLY A 156 -8.10 -12.93 -13.33
N LEU A 157 -8.89 -11.96 -13.79
CA LEU A 157 -10.26 -12.20 -14.25
C LEU A 157 -10.31 -13.01 -15.55
N ILE A 158 -9.39 -12.76 -16.49
CA ILE A 158 -9.27 -13.52 -17.74
C ILE A 158 -8.86 -14.98 -17.44
N LEU A 159 -7.87 -15.20 -16.56
CA LEU A 159 -7.46 -16.56 -16.16
C LEU A 159 -8.59 -17.31 -15.42
N ALA A 160 -9.30 -16.64 -14.51
CA ALA A 160 -10.45 -17.23 -13.84
C ALA A 160 -11.58 -17.58 -14.84
N GLY A 161 -11.83 -16.69 -15.80
CA GLY A 161 -12.79 -16.91 -16.89
C GLY A 161 -12.40 -18.09 -17.79
N LEU A 162 -11.13 -18.17 -18.20
CA LEU A 162 -10.61 -19.28 -19.00
C LEU A 162 -10.64 -20.61 -18.24
N GLY A 163 -10.37 -20.60 -16.94
CA GLY A 163 -10.48 -21.78 -16.08
C GLY A 163 -11.92 -22.32 -16.01
N LEU A 164 -12.90 -21.43 -15.87
CA LEU A 164 -14.33 -21.79 -15.90
C LEU A 164 -14.76 -22.37 -17.25
N ILE A 165 -14.34 -21.75 -18.36
CA ILE A 165 -14.67 -22.23 -19.71
C ILE A 165 -14.04 -23.61 -19.96
N GLY A 166 -12.78 -23.80 -19.56
CA GLY A 166 -12.09 -25.08 -19.67
C GLY A 166 -12.77 -26.20 -18.88
N TRP A 167 -13.27 -25.91 -17.68
CA TRP A 167 -14.01 -26.88 -16.86
C TRP A 167 -15.37 -27.27 -17.44
N ILE A 168 -16.11 -26.29 -17.99
CA ILE A 168 -17.39 -26.56 -18.67
C ILE A 168 -17.16 -27.42 -19.92
N ALA A 169 -16.11 -27.14 -20.70
CA ALA A 169 -15.76 -27.93 -21.88
C ALA A 169 -15.38 -29.37 -21.53
N ALA A 170 -14.59 -29.58 -20.46
CA ALA A 170 -14.22 -30.91 -19.99
C ALA A 170 -15.44 -31.76 -19.56
N ARG A 171 -16.47 -31.12 -18.98
CA ARG A 171 -17.72 -31.78 -18.60
C ARG A 171 -18.62 -32.19 -19.77
N ARG A 172 -18.40 -31.64 -20.96
CA ARG A 172 -19.18 -31.96 -22.17
C ARG A 172 -18.58 -33.11 -22.98
N GLN A 173 -17.35 -33.52 -22.68
CA GLN A 173 -16.64 -34.59 -23.37
C GLN A 173 -16.57 -35.90 -22.57
N SER A 174 -17.13 -35.93 -21.35
CA SER A 174 -17.44 -37.16 -20.58
C SER A 174 -18.91 -37.50 -20.71
#